data_AF-A0A1D3DLD1-F1
#
_entry.id   AF-A0A1D3DLD1-F1
#
_cell.length_a   1.000
_cell.length_b   1.000
_cell.length_c   1.000
_cell.angle_alpha   90.00
_cell.angle_beta   90.00
_cell.angle_gamma   90.00
#
_symmetry.space_group_name_H-M   'P 1'
#
loop_
_entity.id
_entity.type
_entity.pdbx_description
1 polymer ?
#
loop_
_entity_poly.entity_id
_entity_poly.type
_entity_poly.pdbx_seq_one_letter_code
_entity_poly.pdbx_strand_id
1 'polypeptide(L)'
;MSHARDTAALDYGLSQRALVAVSARSDDVAALITRRLAALARSGVRGLDEAAVREVVRQAVHDVRTAPPVPAGPPSDPLAAEGRRHFEALATVQPPIGELMLEVAPAYLSDTDAVVRLAVLCDVLDVTLDHALATRRYALTGDQRAQVPTSL
;
A
#
# COMPACT_ATOMS: atom_id res chain seq x y z
N MET A 1 9.08 -6.34 16.63
CA MET A 1 7.96 -5.49 17.12
C MET A 1 6.71 -5.52 16.23
N SER A 2 6.68 -6.24 15.10
CA SER A 2 5.50 -6.32 14.21
C SER A 2 4.31 -7.06 14.82
N HIS A 3 4.56 -8.15 15.54
CA HIS A 3 3.50 -9.02 16.09
C HIS A 3 2.54 -8.34 17.08
N ALA A 4 3.01 -7.37 17.87
CA ALA A 4 2.16 -6.71 18.87
C ALA A 4 1.12 -5.74 18.26
N ARG A 5 1.43 -5.16 17.09
CA ARG A 5 0.48 -4.31 16.34
C ARG A 5 -0.63 -5.12 15.70
N ASP A 6 -0.31 -6.32 15.22
CA ASP A 6 -1.29 -7.21 14.57
C ASP A 6 -2.31 -7.74 15.58
N THR A 7 -1.88 -8.08 16.80
CA THR A 7 -2.80 -8.55 17.86
C THR A 7 -3.79 -7.47 18.30
N ALA A 8 -3.33 -6.25 18.53
CA ALA A 8 -4.20 -5.16 18.97
C ALA A 8 -5.24 -4.78 17.90
N ALA A 9 -4.87 -4.81 16.61
CA ALA A 9 -5.80 -4.48 15.54
C ALA A 9 -6.96 -5.48 15.40
N LEU A 10 -6.69 -6.77 15.66
CA LEU A 10 -7.71 -7.81 15.70
C LEU A 10 -8.67 -7.63 16.87
N ASP A 11 -8.16 -7.22 18.04
CA ASP A 11 -9.01 -6.90 19.20
C ASP A 11 -9.99 -5.75 18.91
N TYR A 12 -9.60 -4.78 18.08
CA TYR A 12 -10.52 -3.71 17.63
C TYR A 12 -11.46 -4.11 16.47
N GLY A 13 -11.39 -5.36 15.97
CA GLY A 13 -12.19 -5.85 14.86
C GLY A 13 -11.81 -5.26 13.50
N LEU A 14 -10.56 -4.80 13.35
CA LEU A 14 -10.05 -4.21 12.11
C LEU A 14 -9.45 -5.28 11.22
N SER A 15 -9.78 -5.26 9.93
CA SER A 15 -9.17 -6.15 8.95
C SER A 15 -7.77 -5.68 8.56
N GLN A 16 -6.90 -6.61 8.17
CA GLN A 16 -5.55 -6.31 7.68
C GLN A 16 -5.58 -5.32 6.49
N ARG A 17 -6.58 -5.43 5.60
CA ARG A 17 -6.80 -4.46 4.50
C ARG A 17 -7.13 -3.06 5.00
N ALA A 18 -7.89 -2.94 6.09
CA ALA A 18 -8.18 -1.64 6.68
C ALA A 18 -6.89 -1.02 7.22
N LEU A 19 -6.05 -1.77 7.93
CA LEU A 19 -4.78 -1.29 8.48
C LEU A 19 -3.83 -0.80 7.38
N VAL A 20 -3.67 -1.56 6.29
CA VAL A 20 -2.84 -1.17 5.16
C VAL A 20 -3.33 0.15 4.55
N ALA A 21 -4.65 0.30 4.38
CA ALA A 21 -5.25 1.49 3.79
C ALA A 21 -5.07 2.77 4.63
N VAL A 22 -4.88 2.64 5.95
CA VAL A 22 -4.71 3.80 6.84
C VAL A 22 -3.29 3.95 7.38
N SER A 23 -2.36 3.07 6.98
CA SER A 23 -0.97 3.06 7.44
C SER A 23 -0.23 4.38 7.16
N ALA A 24 -0.47 5.00 6.00
CA ALA A 24 0.11 6.29 5.63
C ALA A 24 -0.60 7.50 6.25
N ARG A 25 -1.68 7.29 7.02
CA ARG A 25 -2.54 8.32 7.62
C ARG A 25 -2.84 8.04 9.10
N SER A 26 -1.91 7.36 9.78
CA SER A 26 -2.07 6.97 11.18
C SER A 26 -2.26 8.17 12.12
N ASP A 27 -1.64 9.31 11.80
CA ASP A 27 -1.78 10.54 12.59
C ASP A 27 -3.17 11.16 12.47
N ASP A 28 -3.78 11.13 11.27
CA ASP A 28 -5.16 11.56 11.05
C ASP A 28 -6.13 10.72 11.89
N VAL A 29 -5.91 9.40 11.92
CA VAL A 29 -6.71 8.46 12.72
C VAL A 29 -6.57 8.76 14.21
N ALA A 30 -5.35 8.94 14.70
CA ALA A 30 -5.08 9.26 16.11
C ALA A 30 -5.72 10.59 16.53
N ALA A 31 -5.61 11.63 15.69
CA ALA A 31 -6.23 12.93 15.92
C ALA A 31 -7.76 12.83 15.95
N LEU A 32 -8.36 12.06 15.03
CA LEU A 32 -9.80 11.87 14.97
C LEU A 32 -10.33 11.10 16.18
N ILE A 33 -9.64 10.03 16.61
CA ILE A 33 -9.97 9.28 17.83
C ILE A 33 -9.90 10.19 19.05
N THR A 34 -8.80 10.94 19.21
CA THR A 34 -8.60 11.85 20.35
C THR A 34 -9.70 12.91 20.41
N ARG A 35 -10.04 13.51 19.26
CA ARG A 35 -11.11 14.50 19.17
C ARG A 35 -12.48 13.93 19.56
N ARG A 36 -12.78 12.70 19.14
CA ARG A 36 -14.04 12.01 19.44
C ARG A 36 -14.14 11.63 20.92
N LEU A 37 -13.07 11.07 21.49
CA LEU A 37 -13.02 10.76 22.92
C LEU A 37 -13.17 12.02 23.78
N ALA A 38 -12.51 13.13 23.40
CA ALA A 38 -12.67 14.41 24.09
C ALA A 38 -14.08 14.99 23.94
N ALA A 39 -14.78 14.77 22.82
CA ALA A 39 -16.17 15.16 22.67
C ALA A 39 -17.10 14.31 23.55
N LEU A 40 -16.87 13.00 23.62
CA LEU A 40 -17.62 12.08 24.49
C LEU A 40 -17.45 12.42 25.97
N ALA A 41 -16.22 12.69 26.41
CA ALA A 41 -15.93 13.13 27.77
C ALA A 41 -16.66 14.45 28.13
N ARG A 42 -16.72 15.40 27.18
CA ARG A 42 -17.45 16.67 27.35
C ARG A 42 -18.97 16.51 27.33
N SER A 43 -19.49 15.47 26.67
CA SER A 43 -20.93 15.17 26.65
C SER A 43 -21.46 14.52 27.95
N GLY A 44 -20.58 14.26 28.93
CA GLY A 44 -20.98 13.78 30.26
C GLY A 44 -21.23 12.28 30.35
N VAL A 45 -20.79 11.49 29.37
CA VAL A 45 -20.84 10.02 29.42
C VAL A 45 -19.99 9.55 30.62
N ARG A 46 -20.64 8.99 31.64
CA ARG A 46 -19.95 8.44 32.82
C ARG A 46 -19.51 7.02 32.52
N GLY A 47 -18.22 6.88 32.19
CA GLY A 47 -17.59 5.60 31.87
C GLY A 47 -17.59 5.35 30.37
N LEU A 48 -16.44 5.56 29.73
CA LEU A 48 -16.16 5.00 28.41
C LEU A 48 -15.94 3.50 28.62
N ASP A 49 -16.94 2.68 28.29
CA ASP A 49 -16.73 1.25 28.23
C ASP A 49 -15.89 0.87 26.99
N GLU A 50 -15.33 -0.33 27.03
CA GLU A 50 -14.43 -0.82 25.99
C GLU A 50 -15.13 -0.95 24.61
N ALA A 51 -16.44 -1.22 24.60
CA ALA A 51 -17.22 -1.34 23.38
C ALA A 51 -17.40 0.03 22.70
N ALA A 52 -17.65 1.09 23.47
CA ALA A 52 -17.73 2.46 22.99
C ALA A 52 -16.39 2.94 22.40
N VAL A 53 -15.27 2.60 23.05
CA VAL A 53 -13.93 2.91 22.52
C VAL A 53 -13.70 2.15 21.21
N ARG A 54 -14.06 0.87 21.16
CA ARG A 54 -13.93 0.04 19.95
C ARG A 54 -14.72 0.60 18.78
N GLU A 55 -15.94 1.08 19.04
CA GLU A 55 -16.77 1.72 18.00
C GLU A 55 -16.16 3.01 17.49
N VAL A 56 -15.65 3.86 18.40
CA VAL A 56 -14.98 5.12 18.04
C VAL A 56 -13.76 4.86 17.14
N VAL A 57 -12.96 3.85 17.48
CA VAL A 57 -11.79 3.44 16.69
C VAL A 57 -12.24 2.93 15.31
N ARG A 58 -13.23 2.04 15.25
CA ARG A 58 -13.73 1.48 13.98
C ARG A 58 -14.28 2.57 13.07
N GLN A 59 -15.07 3.49 13.62
CA GLN A 59 -15.65 4.59 12.86
C GLN A 59 -14.59 5.58 12.41
N ALA A 60 -13.57 5.87 13.23
CA ALA A 60 -12.49 6.77 12.85
C ALA A 60 -11.67 6.20 11.67
N VAL A 61 -11.34 4.92 11.73
CA VAL A 61 -10.63 4.20 10.66
C VAL A 61 -11.47 4.16 9.38
N HIS A 62 -12.78 3.90 9.50
CA HIS A 62 -13.69 3.91 8.35
C HIS A 62 -13.73 5.28 7.67
N ASP A 63 -13.89 6.35 8.43
CA ASP A 63 -14.05 7.70 7.89
C ASP A 63 -12.78 8.20 7.21
N VAL A 64 -11.59 7.89 7.77
CA VAL A 64 -10.31 8.21 7.12
C VAL A 64 -10.13 7.43 5.82
N ARG A 65 -10.59 6.16 5.77
CA ARG A 65 -10.54 5.32 4.57
C ARG A 65 -11.45 5.83 3.45
N THR A 66 -12.66 6.32 3.80
CA THR A 66 -13.64 6.80 2.82
C THR A 66 -13.47 8.27 2.47
N ALA A 67 -12.70 9.03 3.25
CA ALA A 67 -12.41 10.42 2.94
C ALA A 67 -11.60 10.52 1.64
N PRO A 68 -12.01 11.37 0.67
CA PRO A 68 -11.24 11.59 -0.53
C PRO A 68 -9.83 12.06 -0.16
N PRO A 69 -8.77 11.58 -0.83
CA PRO A 69 -7.41 12.00 -0.55
C PRO A 69 -7.33 13.52 -0.74
N VAL A 70 -6.94 14.23 0.32
CA VAL A 70 -6.60 15.65 0.20
C VAL A 70 -5.50 15.75 -0.85
N PRO A 71 -5.60 16.66 -1.84
CA PRO A 71 -4.53 16.85 -2.81
C PRO A 71 -3.23 17.07 -2.04
N ALA A 72 -2.27 16.18 -2.22
CA ALA A 72 -1.02 16.20 -1.47
C ALA A 72 -0.30 17.53 -1.75
N GLY A 73 -0.34 18.44 -0.78
CA GLY A 73 0.72 19.43 -0.63
C GLY A 73 2.05 18.71 -0.39
N PRO A 74 3.19 19.40 -0.54
CA PRO A 74 4.50 18.78 -0.31
C PRO A 74 4.50 18.04 1.04
N PRO A 75 5.05 16.81 1.09
CA PRO A 75 4.94 15.95 2.26
C PRO A 75 5.48 16.68 3.48
N SER A 76 4.62 16.89 4.48
CA SER A 76 4.99 17.56 5.73
C SER A 76 5.80 16.64 6.65
N ASP A 77 5.81 15.34 6.37
CA ASP A 77 6.56 14.33 7.11
C ASP A 77 7.89 14.01 6.39
N PRO A 78 9.05 14.35 7.01
CA PRO A 78 10.36 14.04 6.46
C PRO A 78 10.62 12.52 6.33
N LEU A 79 10.00 11.69 7.16
CA LEU A 79 10.19 10.23 7.14
C LEU A 79 9.43 9.59 5.96
N ALA A 80 8.22 10.09 5.65
CA ALA A 80 7.51 9.73 4.43
C ALA A 80 8.23 10.23 3.15
N ALA A 81 8.84 11.42 3.20
CA ALA A 81 9.65 11.94 2.10
C ALA A 81 10.92 11.09 1.89
N GLU A 82 11.57 10.67 2.96
CA GLU A 82 12.74 9.78 2.94
C GLU A 82 12.39 8.38 2.45
N GLY A 83 11.26 7.82 2.90
CA GLY A 83 10.76 6.53 2.41
C GLY A 83 10.43 6.57 0.93
N ARG A 84 9.82 7.66 0.44
CA ARG A 84 9.57 7.85 -0.99
C ARG A 84 10.86 7.99 -1.78
N ARG A 85 11.84 8.74 -1.29
CA ARG A 85 13.18 8.83 -1.91
C ARG A 85 13.88 7.49 -1.95
N HIS A 86 13.79 6.68 -0.89
CA HIS A 86 14.33 5.33 -0.88
C HIS A 86 13.58 4.42 -1.86
N PHE A 87 12.26 4.53 -1.95
CA PHE A 87 11.47 3.76 -2.91
C PHE A 87 11.78 4.17 -4.35
N GLU A 88 11.90 5.47 -4.64
CA GLU A 88 12.34 5.99 -5.93
C GLU A 88 13.77 5.57 -6.25
N ALA A 89 14.67 5.57 -5.25
CA ALA A 89 16.02 5.04 -5.37
C ALA A 89 16.04 3.52 -5.63
N LEU A 90 15.17 2.75 -4.98
CA LEU A 90 14.99 1.33 -5.25
C LEU A 90 14.36 1.08 -6.62
N ALA A 91 13.46 1.96 -7.09
CA ALA A 91 12.93 1.93 -8.44
C ALA A 91 14.03 2.21 -9.48
N THR A 92 15.04 3.02 -9.15
CA THR A 92 16.27 3.14 -9.96
C THR A 92 17.24 1.96 -9.81
N VAL A 93 17.03 1.05 -8.86
CA VAL A 93 17.71 -0.27 -8.73
C VAL A 93 16.86 -1.41 -9.31
N GLN A 94 15.64 -1.12 -9.78
CA GLN A 94 14.77 -2.02 -10.58
C GLN A 94 15.13 -2.16 -12.10
N PRO A 95 16.04 -1.37 -12.72
CA PRO A 95 16.54 -1.62 -14.08
C PRO A 95 17.03 -3.04 -14.37
N PRO A 96 17.79 -3.74 -13.50
CA PRO A 96 18.32 -5.06 -13.84
C PRO A 96 17.22 -6.12 -13.99
N ILE A 97 16.06 -5.96 -13.34
CA ILE A 97 14.94 -6.90 -13.55
C ILE A 97 14.24 -6.61 -14.88
N GLY A 98 14.00 -5.33 -15.20
CA GLY A 98 13.43 -4.94 -16.51
C GLY A 98 14.31 -5.35 -17.68
N GLU A 99 15.62 -5.17 -17.56
CA GLU A 99 16.62 -5.61 -18.54
C GLU A 99 16.66 -7.14 -18.63
N LEU A 100 16.64 -7.86 -17.51
CA LEU A 100 16.55 -9.33 -17.49
C LEU A 100 15.27 -9.84 -18.18
N MET A 101 14.13 -9.18 -17.96
CA MET A 101 12.88 -9.51 -18.66
C MET A 101 13.01 -9.27 -20.18
N LEU A 102 13.78 -8.28 -20.61
CA LEU A 102 14.04 -8.01 -22.03
C LEU A 102 15.09 -8.93 -22.65
N GLU A 103 16.07 -9.41 -21.89
CA GLU A 103 16.99 -10.46 -22.35
C GLU A 103 16.24 -11.77 -22.62
N VAL A 104 15.34 -12.16 -21.71
CA VAL A 104 14.56 -13.40 -21.84
C VAL A 104 13.40 -13.25 -22.83
N ALA A 105 12.72 -12.11 -22.85
CA ALA A 105 11.64 -11.79 -23.76
C ALA A 105 11.88 -10.44 -24.48
N PRO A 106 12.65 -10.44 -25.59
CA PRO A 106 13.01 -9.23 -26.32
C PRO A 106 11.83 -8.44 -26.88
N ALA A 107 12.06 -7.17 -27.21
CA ALA A 107 11.05 -6.23 -27.70
C ALA A 107 10.34 -6.67 -28.99
N TYR A 108 11.01 -7.47 -29.83
CA TYR A 108 10.42 -7.98 -31.07
C TYR A 108 9.42 -9.12 -30.86
N LEU A 109 9.34 -9.69 -29.65
CA LEU A 109 8.37 -10.74 -29.31
C LEU A 109 7.01 -10.14 -28.96
N SER A 110 5.96 -10.81 -29.41
CA SER A 110 4.59 -10.54 -28.96
C SER A 110 4.43 -10.87 -27.47
N ASP A 111 3.41 -10.32 -26.80
CA ASP A 111 3.12 -10.66 -25.40
C ASP A 111 2.80 -12.17 -25.25
N THR A 112 2.16 -12.79 -26.24
CA THR A 112 1.88 -14.24 -26.24
C THR A 112 3.16 -15.08 -26.30
N ASP A 113 4.14 -14.67 -27.10
CA ASP A 113 5.43 -15.38 -27.19
C ASP A 113 6.32 -15.07 -25.97
N ALA A 114 6.22 -13.85 -25.43
CA ALA A 114 6.91 -13.45 -24.22
C ALA A 114 6.45 -14.27 -23.00
N VAL A 115 5.15 -14.59 -22.91
CA VAL A 115 4.60 -15.43 -21.83
C VAL A 115 5.34 -16.77 -21.72
N VAL A 116 5.56 -17.45 -22.84
CA VAL A 116 6.20 -18.77 -22.85
C VAL A 116 7.63 -18.69 -22.34
N ARG A 117 8.37 -17.64 -22.69
CA ARG A 117 9.76 -17.45 -22.25
C ARG A 117 9.87 -16.96 -20.82
N LEU A 118 8.98 -16.05 -20.40
CA LEU A 118 8.96 -15.50 -19.06
C LEU A 118 8.49 -16.52 -18.03
N ALA A 119 7.60 -17.45 -18.39
CA ALA A 119 7.12 -18.49 -17.47
C ALA A 119 8.26 -19.31 -16.85
N VAL A 120 9.31 -19.61 -17.61
CA VAL A 120 10.50 -20.33 -17.12
C VAL A 120 11.28 -19.50 -16.10
N LEU A 121 11.44 -18.20 -16.35
CA LEU A 121 12.13 -17.29 -15.44
C LEU A 121 11.31 -17.01 -14.18
N CYS A 122 9.98 -16.93 -14.32
CA CYS A 122 9.05 -16.70 -13.21
C CYS A 122 9.14 -17.79 -12.14
N ASP A 123 9.27 -19.05 -12.56
CA ASP A 123 9.44 -20.20 -11.65
C ASP A 123 10.75 -20.12 -10.84
N VAL A 124 11.83 -19.63 -11.47
CA VAL A 124 13.14 -19.48 -10.83
C VAL A 124 13.18 -18.29 -9.86
N LEU A 125 12.52 -17.19 -10.21
CA LEU A 125 12.54 -15.95 -9.44
C LEU A 125 11.38 -15.83 -8.44
N ASP A 126 10.48 -16.81 -8.38
CA ASP A 126 9.25 -16.78 -7.58
C ASP A 126 8.42 -15.49 -7.80
N VAL A 127 8.32 -15.07 -9.07
CA VAL A 127 7.53 -13.90 -9.48
C VAL A 127 6.35 -14.35 -10.32
N THR A 128 5.23 -13.61 -10.23
CA THR A 128 4.06 -13.92 -11.06
C THR A 128 4.29 -13.52 -12.51
N LEU A 129 3.66 -14.26 -13.43
CA LEU A 129 3.74 -13.97 -14.86
C LEU A 129 3.20 -12.57 -15.20
N ASP A 130 2.14 -12.13 -14.52
CA ASP A 130 1.58 -10.78 -14.66
C ASP A 130 2.60 -9.71 -14.25
N HIS A 131 3.34 -9.95 -13.17
CA HIS A 131 4.40 -9.04 -12.72
C HIS A 131 5.57 -8.99 -13.71
N ALA A 132 5.97 -10.14 -14.26
CA ALA A 132 7.03 -10.22 -15.26
C ALA A 132 6.66 -9.48 -16.56
N LEU A 133 5.42 -9.64 -17.05
CA LEU A 133 4.92 -8.92 -18.22
C LEU A 133 4.80 -7.42 -17.98
N ALA A 134 4.29 -7.02 -16.82
CA ALA A 134 4.19 -5.63 -16.41
C ALA A 134 5.59 -4.96 -16.35
N THR A 135 6.56 -5.67 -15.79
CA THR A 135 7.97 -5.24 -15.70
C THR A 135 8.61 -5.14 -17.08
N ARG A 136 8.35 -6.10 -17.99
CA ARG A 136 8.79 -6.04 -19.39
C ARG A 136 8.21 -4.83 -20.12
N ARG A 137 6.90 -4.55 -20.00
CA ARG A 137 6.27 -3.39 -20.63
C ARG A 137 6.82 -2.08 -20.09
N TYR A 138 7.06 -2.02 -18.77
CA TYR A 138 7.73 -0.87 -18.16
C TYR A 138 9.14 -0.69 -18.71
N ALA A 139 9.93 -1.75 -18.86
CA ALA A 139 11.28 -1.66 -19.43
C ALA A 139 11.28 -1.20 -20.91
N LEU A 140 10.27 -1.57 -21.70
CA LEU A 140 10.12 -1.11 -23.09
C LEU A 140 9.73 0.37 -23.20
N THR A 141 8.91 0.87 -22.28
CA THR A 141 8.21 2.16 -22.44
C THR A 141 8.62 3.24 -21.46
N GLY A 142 9.21 2.86 -20.32
CA GLY A 142 9.43 3.73 -19.17
C GLY A 142 8.15 4.18 -18.46
N ASP A 143 6.96 3.72 -18.88
CA ASP A 143 5.69 4.18 -18.31
C ASP A 143 5.33 3.40 -17.05
N GLN A 144 5.42 4.06 -15.89
CA GLN A 144 5.10 3.47 -14.58
C GLN A 144 3.67 2.90 -14.50
N ARG A 145 2.74 3.36 -15.34
CA ARG A 145 1.37 2.83 -15.38
C ARG A 145 1.33 1.38 -15.87
N ALA A 146 2.33 0.95 -16.64
CA ALA A 146 2.45 -0.43 -17.12
C ALA A 146 2.73 -1.45 -16.00
N GLN A 147 3.18 -0.99 -14.82
CA GLN A 147 3.44 -1.85 -13.67
C GLN A 147 2.18 -2.22 -12.87
N VAL A 148 1.05 -1.53 -13.12
CA VAL A 148 -0.20 -1.79 -12.38
C VAL A 148 -0.93 -2.96 -13.06
N PRO A 149 -1.23 -4.06 -12.36
CA PRO A 149 -2.02 -5.14 -12.93
C PRO A 149 -3.41 -4.58 -13.27
N THR A 150 -3.77 -4.67 -14.56
CA THR A 150 -5.09 -4.25 -15.04
C THR A 150 -6.11 -5.19 -14.41
N SER A 151 -6.70 -4.76 -13.30
CA SER A 151 -7.77 -5.49 -12.63
C SER A 151 -9.01 -5.38 -13.52
N LEU A 152 -9.38 -6.49 -14.18
CA LEU A 152 -10.71 -6.69 -14.72
C LEU A 152 -11.58 -7.36 -13.65
#